data_AF-A0A8X7CN87-F1
#
_entry.id   AF-A0A8X7CN87-F1
#
_cell.length_a   1.000
_cell.length_b   1.000
_cell.length_c   1.000
_cell.angle_alpha   90.00
_cell.angle_beta   90.00
_cell.angle_gamma   90.00
#
_symmetry.space_group_name_H-M   'P 1'
#
loop_
_entity.id
_entity.type
_entity.pdbx_description
1 polymer ?
#
loop_
_entity_poly.entity_id
_entity_poly.type
_entity_poly.pdbx_seq_one_letter_code
_entity_poly.pdbx_strand_id
1 'polypeptide(L)'
;MRLSNILLDRFVKRIPGNIWIGKHRFVPPVTRKVRIEMWKKLMYEEEVMMYLKNPYVTEEQEKLYLEQDYKPPIKAFPDEKSKLQPLKKNCSTSFKSVKS
;
A
#
# COMPACT_ATOMS: atom_id res chain seq x y z
N MET A 1 -30.63 -19.33 -29.64
CA MET A 1 -30.99 -19.40 -28.21
C MET A 1 -30.70 -18.06 -27.52
N ARG A 2 -31.65 -17.12 -27.54
CA ARG A 2 -31.50 -15.78 -26.91
C ARG A 2 -32.45 -15.55 -25.73
N LEU A 3 -33.46 -16.40 -25.56
CA LEU A 3 -34.49 -16.29 -24.52
C LEU A 3 -34.00 -16.72 -23.14
N SER A 4 -33.05 -17.66 -23.07
CA SER A 4 -32.43 -18.11 -21.81
C SER A 4 -31.70 -16.99 -21.07
N ASN A 5 -31.02 -16.10 -21.81
CA ASN A 5 -30.23 -15.01 -21.22
C ASN A 5 -31.12 -13.93 -20.59
N ILE A 6 -32.31 -13.67 -21.15
CA ILE A 6 -33.26 -12.67 -20.64
C ILE A 6 -33.94 -13.18 -19.36
N LEU A 7 -34.25 -14.48 -19.31
CA LEU A 7 -34.82 -15.11 -18.11
C LEU A 7 -33.84 -15.13 -16.94
N LEU A 8 -32.56 -15.42 -17.19
CA LEU A 8 -31.52 -15.42 -16.16
C LEU A 8 -31.27 -14.03 -15.56
N ASP A 9 -31.44 -12.96 -16.34
CA ASP A 9 -31.26 -11.58 -15.86
C ASP A 9 -32.36 -11.12 -14.88
N ARG A 10 -33.52 -11.79 -14.88
CA ARG A 10 -34.62 -11.48 -13.95
C ARG A 10 -34.41 -12.05 -12.55
N PHE A 11 -33.60 -13.11 -12.42
CA PHE A 11 -33.32 -13.76 -11.14
C PHE A 11 -32.08 -13.20 -10.42
N VAL A 12 -31.24 -12.44 -11.12
CA VAL A 12 -30.05 -11.81 -10.51
C VAL A 12 -30.38 -10.36 -10.17
N LYS A 13 -30.55 -10.04 -8.88
CA LYS A 13 -30.67 -8.65 -8.41
C LYS A 13 -29.36 -7.91 -8.72
N ARG A 14 -29.33 -7.15 -9.82
CA ARG A 14 -28.20 -6.28 -10.17
C ARG A 14 -28.20 -5.04 -9.28
N ILE A 15 -27.07 -4.76 -8.62
CA ILE A 15 -26.85 -3.51 -7.89
C ILE A 15 -26.67 -2.40 -8.95
N PRO A 16 -27.41 -1.29 -8.88
CA PRO A 16 -27.27 -0.21 -9.86
C PRO A 16 -25.95 0.52 -9.67
N GLY A 17 -25.20 0.70 -10.76
CA GLY A 17 -23.96 1.49 -10.76
C GLY A 17 -22.78 0.79 -10.06
N ASN A 18 -21.86 1.59 -9.52
CA ASN A 18 -20.66 1.08 -8.86
C ASN A 18 -21.01 0.52 -7.45
N ILE A 19 -20.64 -0.73 -7.20
CA ILE A 19 -20.94 -1.46 -5.96
C ILE A 19 -20.34 -0.78 -4.71
N TRP A 20 -19.21 -0.08 -4.84
CA TRP A 20 -18.48 0.49 -3.71
C TRP A 20 -18.89 1.93 -3.37
N ILE A 21 -19.64 2.61 -4.25
CA ILE A 21 -19.84 4.07 -4.20
C ILE A 21 -21.33 4.40 -4.41
N GLY A 22 -21.80 5.52 -3.87
CA GLY A 22 -23.15 6.02 -4.06
C GLY A 22 -24.14 5.55 -2.99
N LYS A 23 -25.44 5.80 -3.22
CA LYS A 23 -26.50 5.58 -2.24
C LYS A 23 -26.72 4.11 -1.90
N HIS A 24 -26.62 3.23 -2.89
CA HIS A 24 -26.84 1.79 -2.74
C HIS A 24 -25.52 1.05 -2.98
N ARG A 25 -24.69 0.99 -1.93
CA ARG A 25 -23.38 0.33 -1.94
C ARG A 25 -23.40 -0.97 -1.15
N PHE A 26 -22.52 -1.90 -1.52
CA PHE A 26 -22.26 -3.10 -0.74
C PHE A 26 -21.30 -2.78 0.40
N VAL A 27 -21.75 -2.98 1.64
CA VAL A 27 -20.90 -2.88 2.82
C VAL A 27 -20.58 -4.30 3.28
N PRO A 28 -19.31 -4.73 3.25
CA PRO A 28 -18.97 -6.05 3.76
C PRO A 28 -19.28 -6.13 5.26
N PRO A 29 -19.86 -7.24 5.73
CA PRO A 29 -20.21 -7.37 7.15
C PRO A 29 -18.95 -7.45 8.02
N VAL A 30 -19.00 -6.84 9.19
CA VAL A 30 -17.90 -6.90 10.16
C VAL A 30 -17.88 -8.27 10.83
N THR A 31 -17.00 -9.14 10.35
CA THR A 31 -16.85 -10.50 10.90
C THR A 31 -16.09 -10.49 12.22
N ARG A 32 -16.16 -11.60 12.97
CA ARG A 32 -15.40 -11.77 14.22
C ARG A 32 -13.88 -11.64 14.02
N LYS A 33 -13.35 -12.10 12.88
CA LYS A 33 -11.93 -11.98 12.54
C LYS A 33 -11.49 -10.52 12.45
N VAL A 34 -12.24 -9.71 11.70
CA VAL A 34 -11.98 -8.27 11.54
C VAL A 34 -11.98 -7.55 12.88
N ARG A 35 -12.91 -7.91 13.78
CA ARG A 35 -12.91 -7.36 15.16
C ARG A 35 -11.63 -7.72 15.91
N ILE A 36 -11.26 -9.00 15.94
CA ILE A 36 -10.07 -9.47 16.66
C ILE A 36 -8.80 -8.80 16.12
N GLU A 37 -8.67 -8.67 14.79
CA GLU A 37 -7.54 -7.98 14.16
C GLU A 37 -7.47 -6.50 14.54
N MET A 38 -8.62 -5.82 14.60
CA MET A 38 -8.67 -4.43 15.08
C MET A 38 -8.20 -4.33 16.52
N TRP A 39 -8.67 -5.21 17.41
CA TRP A 39 -8.23 -5.23 18.81
C TRP A 39 -6.73 -5.47 18.95
N LYS A 40 -6.15 -6.39 18.17
CA LYS A 40 -4.69 -6.62 18.18
C LYS A 40 -3.90 -5.38 17.80
N LYS A 41 -4.36 -4.63 16.79
CA LYS A 41 -3.71 -3.37 16.38
C LYS A 41 -3.78 -2.32 17.49
N LEU A 42 -4.94 -2.17 18.12
CA LEU A 42 -5.12 -1.23 19.23
C LEU A 42 -4.20 -1.56 20.42
N MET A 43 -4.07 -2.84 20.78
CA MET A 43 -3.18 -3.26 21.87
C MET A 43 -1.70 -2.96 21.55
N TYR A 44 -1.29 -3.17 20.30
CA TYR A 44 0.06 -2.82 19.86
C TYR A 44 0.30 -1.29 19.88
N GLU A 45 -0.67 -0.50 19.41
CA GLU A 45 -0.59 0.95 19.46
C GLU A 45 -0.49 1.48 20.89
N GLU A 46 -1.24 0.90 21.83
CA GLU A 46 -1.15 1.25 23.26
C GLU A 46 0.25 0.97 23.83
N GLU A 47 0.83 -0.19 23.50
CA GLU A 47 2.19 -0.55 23.90
C GLU A 47 3.22 0.44 23.34
N VAL A 48 3.12 0.77 22.05
CA VAL A 48 3.99 1.76 21.38
C VAL A 48 3.86 3.13 22.06
N MET A 49 2.65 3.56 22.36
CA MET A 49 2.40 4.83 23.04
C MET A 49 3.01 4.87 24.44
N MET A 50 2.99 3.75 25.17
CA MET A 50 3.64 3.65 26.48
C MET A 50 5.15 3.91 26.38
N TYR A 51 5.83 3.32 25.40
CA TYR A 51 7.26 3.53 25.20
C TYR A 51 7.58 4.95 24.73
N LEU A 52 6.76 5.55 23.88
CA LEU A 52 6.99 6.90 23.35
C LEU A 52 6.65 8.01 24.34
N LYS A 53 5.93 7.71 25.43
CA LYS A 53 5.45 8.72 26.39
C LYS A 53 6.56 9.48 27.11
N ASN A 54 7.65 8.80 27.46
CA ASN A 54 8.71 9.37 28.30
C ASN A 54 10.02 9.42 27.51
N PRO A 55 10.28 10.51 26.77
CA PRO A 55 11.52 10.67 26.03
C PRO A 55 12.70 10.83 26.99
N TYR A 56 13.85 10.26 26.63
CA TYR A 56 15.09 10.38 27.41
C TYR A 56 15.75 11.76 27.25
N VAL A 57 15.63 12.36 26.06
CA VAL A 57 16.26 13.63 25.70
C VAL A 57 15.18 14.70 25.62
N THR A 58 15.44 15.87 26.21
CA THR A 58 14.54 17.03 26.06
C THR A 58 14.79 17.73 24.73
N GLU A 59 13.79 18.43 24.22
CA GLU A 59 13.90 19.14 22.93
C GLU A 59 15.08 20.14 22.89
N GLU A 60 15.38 20.79 24.02
CA GLU A 60 16.50 21.73 24.12
C GLU A 60 17.85 21.02 24.03
N GLN A 61 17.98 19.85 24.66
CA GLN A 61 19.19 19.02 24.60
C GLN A 61 19.40 18.47 23.19
N GLU A 62 18.32 18.05 22.52
CA GLU A 62 18.37 17.59 21.14
C GLU A 62 18.83 18.71 20.19
N LYS A 63 18.28 19.93 20.33
CA LYS A 63 18.70 21.10 19.54
C LYS A 63 20.17 21.43 19.74
N LEU A 64 20.63 21.48 20.98
CA LEU A 64 22.03 21.79 21.30
C LEU A 64 22.99 20.73 20.74
N TYR A 65 22.59 19.45 20.77
CA TYR A 65 23.35 18.36 20.15
C TYR A 65 23.42 18.50 18.62
N LEU A 66 22.34 18.93 17.96
CA LEU A 66 22.32 19.14 16.52
C LEU A 66 23.12 20.37 16.08
N GLU A 67 23.15 21.42 16.88
CA GLU A 67 23.94 22.64 16.65
C GLU A 67 25.44 22.44 16.83
N GLN A 68 25.84 21.45 17.65
CA GLN A 68 27.22 20.99 17.75
C GLN A 68 27.61 20.23 16.47
N ASP A 69 27.93 20.99 15.41
CA ASP A 69 28.49 20.57 14.11
C ASP A 69 28.78 19.06 13.99
N TYR A 70 27.71 18.29 13.77
CA TYR A 70 27.84 16.87 13.51
C TYR A 70 28.40 16.72 12.08
N LYS A 71 29.65 16.26 11.97
CA LYS A 71 30.09 15.65 10.71
C LYS A 71 29.39 14.30 10.62
N PRO A 72 28.53 14.05 9.61
CA PRO A 72 28.02 12.70 9.41
C PRO A 72 29.21 11.74 9.33
N PRO A 73 29.14 10.59 10.02
CA PRO A 73 30.11 9.53 9.75
C PRO A 73 30.07 9.29 8.24
N ILE A 74 31.25 9.19 7.63
CA ILE A 74 31.39 8.82 6.22
C ILE A 74 30.52 7.58 6.03
N LYS A 75 29.48 7.68 5.19
CA LYS A 75 28.55 6.58 4.95
C LYS A 75 29.40 5.34 4.62
N ALA A 76 29.24 4.27 5.41
CA ALA A 76 30.00 3.04 5.21
C ALA A 76 29.77 2.43 3.81
N PHE A 77 28.61 2.74 3.21
CA PHE A 77 28.28 2.36 1.85
C PHE A 77 28.12 3.62 0.99
N PRO A 78 28.97 3.84 -0.02
CA PRO A 78 28.74 4.89 -0.99
C PRO A 78 27.45 4.59 -1.77
N ASP A 79 26.62 5.61 -2.00
CA ASP A 79 25.42 5.52 -2.83
C ASP A 79 25.82 5.29 -4.30
N GLU A 80 26.09 4.04 -4.71
CA GLU A 80 26.46 3.68 -6.09
C GLU A 80 25.27 3.73 -7.07
N LYS A 81 24.40 4.75 -6.96
CA LYS A 81 23.24 4.93 -7.85
C LYS A 81 23.63 5.21 -9.30
N SER A 82 24.89 5.59 -9.56
CA SER A 82 25.40 5.97 -10.88
C SER A 82 25.90 4.81 -11.76
N LYS A 83 26.01 3.58 -11.24
CA LYS A 83 26.56 2.44 -12.00
C LYS A 83 25.52 1.54 -12.68
N LEU A 84 24.23 1.76 -12.43
CA LEU A 84 23.18 0.99 -13.09
C LEU A 84 22.99 1.51 -14.52
N GLN A 85 23.72 0.91 -15.48
CA GLN A 85 23.37 1.09 -16.89
C GLN A 85 21.97 0.50 -17.11
N PRO A 86 21.06 1.22 -17.80
CA PRO A 86 19.78 0.64 -18.16
C PRO A 86 20.03 -0.61 -19.01
N LEU A 87 19.51 -1.76 -18.57
CA LEU A 87 19.49 -2.98 -19.36
C LEU A 87 18.96 -2.63 -20.76
N LYS A 88 19.81 -2.78 -21.78
CA LYS A 88 19.56 -2.35 -23.16
C LYS A 88 18.18 -2.81 -23.63
N LYS A 89 17.42 -1.85 -24.17
CA LYS A 89 16.09 -2.01 -24.79
C LYS A 89 16.20 -2.73 -26.14
N ASN A 90 16.20 -4.05 -26.17
CA ASN A 90 16.17 -4.79 -27.42
C ASN A 90 15.31 -6.06 -27.33
N CYS A 91 14.00 -5.91 -27.13
CA CYS A 91 13.03 -6.91 -27.56
C CYS A 91 12.23 -6.34 -28.73
N SER A 92 12.87 -6.21 -29.89
CA SER A 92 12.14 -6.10 -31.15
C SER A 92 11.53 -7.47 -31.42
N THR A 93 10.26 -7.66 -31.05
CA THR A 93 9.46 -8.78 -31.52
C THR A 93 9.31 -8.63 -33.04
N SER A 94 10.15 -9.33 -33.79
CA SER A 94 10.00 -9.51 -35.23
C SER A 94 8.78 -10.39 -35.49
N PHE A 95 7.59 -9.78 -35.57
CA PHE A 95 6.44 -10.41 -36.21
C PHE A 95 6.70 -10.43 -37.72
N LYS A 96 7.28 -11.53 -38.21
CA LYS A 96 7.23 -11.87 -39.63
C LYS A 96 5.77 -12.17 -39.96
N SER A 97 5.13 -11.31 -40.75
CA SER A 97 3.87 -11.62 -41.40
C SER A 97 4.14 -12.67 -42.47
N VAL A 98 3.66 -13.90 -42.25
CA VAL A 98 3.60 -14.91 -43.31
C VAL A 98 2.28 -14.68 -44.04
N LYS A 99 2.37 -14.10 -45.24
CA LYS A 99 1.33 -14.15 -46.28
C LYS A 99 1.68 -15.31 -47.21
N SER A 100 0.83 -16.32 -47.26
CA SER A 100 0.59 -17.20 -48.41
C SER A 100 -0.65 -18.03 -48.12
#